data_AF-A0A8H3D8H0-F1
#
_entry.id   AF-A0A8H3D8H0-F1
#
_cell.length_a   1.000
_cell.length_b   1.000
_cell.length_c   1.000
_cell.angle_alpha   90.00
_cell.angle_beta   90.00
_cell.angle_gamma   90.00
#
_symmetry.space_group_name_H-M   'P 1'
#
loop_
_entity.id
_entity.type
_entity.pdbx_description
1 polymer ?
#
loop_
_entity_poly.entity_id
_entity_poly.type
_entity_poly.pdbx_seq_one_letter_code
_entity_poly.pdbx_strand_id
1 'polypeptide(L)'
;MATDERSIAREVRALRRLPFTEVRQSIIQSMRVGHDVESQRHTLSLRCTLSQSRIVDPARFKGCTHYQCFDATAFLSATHRTRRRPGVNLCCPICERNVNQQDMVIDLYFDDILRRTPATMGEVYLQANGEWRTRDGHFTSLKDAIRITVSYTDGPNASNLAPNSQNTNPEPNPHDNGGLVFFSIIGFIWFVSAIYRLFHYFNWI
;
A
#
# COMPACT_ATOMS: atom_id res chain seq x y z
N MET A 1 -10.73 -0.82 -37.20
CA MET A 1 -11.77 -1.28 -36.25
C MET A 1 -11.30 -0.94 -34.85
N ALA A 2 -11.96 0.00 -34.19
CA ALA A 2 -11.67 0.36 -32.81
C ALA A 2 -12.02 -0.84 -31.91
N THR A 3 -11.09 -1.24 -31.05
CA THR A 3 -11.42 -2.11 -29.91
C THR A 3 -12.43 -1.37 -29.05
N ASP A 4 -13.59 -1.97 -28.80
CA ASP A 4 -14.60 -1.36 -27.94
C ASP A 4 -14.07 -1.30 -26.50
N GLU A 5 -13.71 -0.10 -26.04
CA GLU A 5 -13.22 0.16 -24.69
C GLU A 5 -14.19 -0.37 -23.63
N ARG A 6 -15.51 -0.36 -23.91
CA ARG A 6 -16.52 -0.91 -23.00
C ARG A 6 -16.39 -2.42 -22.85
N SER A 7 -16.03 -3.13 -23.92
CA SER A 7 -15.78 -4.58 -23.87
C SER A 7 -14.56 -4.90 -23.01
N ILE A 8 -13.46 -4.17 -23.19
CA ILE A 8 -12.22 -4.39 -22.41
C ILE A 8 -12.47 -4.12 -20.93
N ALA A 9 -13.14 -3.01 -20.60
CA ALA A 9 -13.46 -2.69 -19.21
C ALA A 9 -14.34 -3.77 -18.54
N ARG A 10 -15.23 -4.43 -19.30
CA ARG A 10 -16.01 -5.57 -18.79
C ARG A 10 -15.12 -6.79 -18.57
N GLU A 11 -14.21 -7.10 -19.48
CA GLU A 11 -13.26 -8.21 -19.33
C GLU A 11 -12.36 -8.02 -18.11
N VAL A 12 -11.80 -6.82 -17.90
CA VAL A 12 -10.96 -6.52 -16.73
C VAL A 12 -11.73 -6.71 -15.42
N ARG A 13 -12.99 -6.25 -15.37
CA ARG A 13 -13.85 -6.45 -14.19
C ARG A 13 -14.13 -7.92 -13.90
N ALA A 14 -14.21 -8.76 -14.93
CA ALA A 14 -14.45 -10.19 -14.81
C ALA A 14 -13.22 -11.00 -14.36
N LEU A 15 -12.01 -10.42 -14.35
CA LEU A 15 -10.80 -11.12 -13.92
C LEU A 15 -10.85 -11.47 -12.44
N ARG A 16 -10.37 -12.68 -12.11
CA ARG A 16 -10.12 -13.09 -10.72
C ARG A 16 -9.12 -12.12 -10.07
N ARG A 17 -9.39 -11.75 -8.82
CA ARG A 17 -8.50 -10.95 -7.98
C ARG A 17 -7.69 -11.87 -7.07
N LEU A 18 -6.38 -11.70 -7.10
CA LEU A 18 -5.42 -12.41 -6.28
C LEU A 18 -5.24 -11.64 -4.97
N PRO A 19 -5.64 -12.20 -3.80
CA PRO A 19 -5.60 -11.49 -2.53
C PRO A 19 -4.20 -11.05 -2.12
N PHE A 20 -4.12 -9.91 -1.43
CA PHE A 20 -2.87 -9.36 -0.88
C PHE A 20 -2.07 -10.41 -0.11
N THR A 21 -2.73 -11.20 0.75
CA THR A 21 -2.10 -12.23 1.58
C THR A 21 -1.47 -13.36 0.77
N GLU A 22 -2.17 -13.83 -0.27
CA GLU A 22 -1.69 -14.89 -1.17
C GLU A 22 -0.43 -14.43 -1.93
N VAL A 23 -0.46 -13.21 -2.48
CA VAL A 23 0.70 -12.64 -3.19
C VAL A 23 1.89 -12.45 -2.25
N ARG A 24 1.65 -11.86 -1.07
CA ARG A 24 2.70 -11.61 -0.07
C ARG A 24 3.36 -12.91 0.39
N GLN A 25 2.56 -13.95 0.67
CA GLN A 25 3.09 -15.27 1.05
C GLN A 25 3.91 -15.89 -0.08
N SER A 26 3.43 -15.78 -1.33
CA SER A 26 4.17 -16.26 -2.50
C SER A 26 5.52 -15.57 -2.65
N ILE A 27 5.58 -14.24 -2.45
CA ILE A 27 6.82 -13.45 -2.47
C ILE A 27 7.80 -13.94 -1.40
N ILE A 28 7.33 -14.07 -0.16
CA ILE A 28 8.16 -14.51 0.97
C ILE A 28 8.72 -15.91 0.67
N GLN A 29 7.90 -16.82 0.15
CA GLN A 29 8.32 -18.17 -0.14
C GLN A 29 9.35 -18.23 -1.28
N SER A 30 9.20 -17.40 -2.32
CA SER A 30 10.13 -17.40 -3.46
C SER A 30 11.46 -16.71 -3.17
N MET A 31 11.49 -15.72 -2.28
CA MET A 31 12.73 -15.02 -1.89
C MET A 31 13.52 -15.73 -0.78
N ARG A 32 12.89 -16.65 -0.03
CA ARG A 32 13.58 -17.48 0.98
C ARG A 32 14.58 -18.49 0.37
N VAL A 33 14.48 -18.77 -0.92
CA VAL A 33 15.35 -19.74 -1.61
C VAL A 33 16.65 -19.03 -2.05
N GLY A 34 17.53 -18.76 -1.08
CA GLY A 34 18.85 -18.16 -1.31
C GLY A 34 19.65 -18.09 -0.01
N HIS A 35 20.95 -18.39 -0.06
CA HIS A 35 21.82 -18.49 1.12
C HIS A 35 22.19 -17.13 1.77
N ASP A 36 21.58 -16.03 1.29
CA ASP A 36 21.83 -14.65 1.75
C ASP A 36 20.52 -13.83 1.67
N VAL A 37 19.61 -14.09 2.60
CA VAL A 37 18.25 -13.50 2.67
C VAL A 37 18.29 -12.01 3.03
N GLU A 38 19.38 -11.53 3.64
CA GLU A 38 19.52 -10.18 4.16
C GLU A 38 19.65 -9.09 3.07
N SER A 39 20.01 -9.46 1.82
CA SER A 39 20.35 -8.51 0.75
C SER A 39 19.47 -8.59 -0.51
N GLN A 40 18.54 -9.55 -0.61
CA GLN A 40 17.67 -9.64 -1.78
C GLN A 40 16.56 -8.57 -1.76
N ARG A 41 16.78 -7.53 -2.57
CA ARG A 41 15.77 -6.52 -2.92
C ARG A 41 15.45 -6.59 -4.41
N HIS A 42 14.17 -6.44 -4.75
CA HIS A 42 13.73 -6.31 -6.14
C HIS A 42 13.16 -4.92 -6.38
N THR A 43 13.59 -4.27 -7.46
CA THR A 43 12.98 -3.01 -7.90
C THR A 43 11.75 -3.32 -8.74
N LEU A 44 10.61 -2.74 -8.38
CA LEU A 44 9.36 -2.83 -9.16
C LEU A 44 9.06 -1.49 -9.80
N SER A 45 8.79 -1.49 -11.10
CA SER A 45 8.29 -0.31 -11.82
C SER A 45 6.78 -0.17 -11.63
N LEU A 46 6.30 1.01 -11.29
CA LEU A 46 4.88 1.35 -11.24
C LEU A 46 4.31 1.73 -12.62
N ARG A 47 5.17 1.76 -13.64
CA ARG A 47 4.79 1.99 -15.05
C ARG A 47 4.73 0.67 -15.81
N CYS A 48 3.73 0.56 -16.68
CA CYS A 48 3.53 -0.58 -17.54
C CYS A 48 4.50 -0.55 -18.73
N THR A 49 5.14 -1.68 -19.02
CA THR A 49 6.02 -1.84 -20.19
C THR A 49 5.29 -1.72 -21.54
N LEU A 50 3.99 -2.01 -21.57
CA LEU A 50 3.18 -1.96 -22.80
C LEU A 50 2.66 -0.56 -23.10
N SER A 51 2.07 0.13 -22.11
CA SER A 51 1.47 1.45 -22.31
C SER A 51 2.42 2.60 -21.98
N GLN A 52 3.57 2.33 -21.35
CA GLN A 52 4.52 3.33 -20.82
C GLN A 52 3.89 4.31 -19.81
N SER A 53 2.66 4.03 -19.38
CA SER A 53 1.90 4.84 -18.42
C SER A 53 1.86 4.14 -17.06
N ARG A 54 1.43 4.87 -16.03
CA ARG A 54 1.25 4.29 -14.69
C ARG A 54 0.20 3.19 -14.77
N ILE A 55 0.49 2.04 -14.16
CA ILE A 55 -0.43 0.91 -14.11
C ILE A 55 -1.69 1.35 -13.36
N VAL A 56 -2.87 1.04 -13.93
CA VAL A 56 -4.17 1.27 -13.29
C VAL A 56 -4.77 -0.05 -12.84
N ASP A 57 -4.74 -1.05 -13.72
CA ASP A 57 -5.25 -2.40 -13.44
C ASP A 57 -4.06 -3.38 -13.37
N PRO A 58 -3.39 -3.54 -12.22
CA PRO A 58 -2.21 -4.39 -12.12
C PRO A 58 -2.58 -5.84 -12.35
N ALA A 59 -2.07 -6.41 -13.43
CA ALA A 59 -2.29 -7.79 -13.81
C ALA A 59 -0.99 -8.57 -13.94
N ARG A 60 -1.12 -9.86 -13.70
CA ARG A 60 -0.11 -10.89 -13.98
C ARG A 60 -0.79 -12.19 -14.38
N PHE A 61 -0.03 -13.10 -14.97
CA PHE A 61 -0.52 -14.46 -15.24
C PHE A 61 -0.18 -15.39 -14.08
N LYS A 62 -1.09 -16.34 -13.80
CA LYS A 62 -0.79 -17.46 -12.90
C LYS A 62 0.43 -18.24 -13.43
N GLY A 63 1.27 -18.67 -12.50
CA GLY A 63 2.50 -19.40 -12.80
C GLY A 63 3.71 -18.51 -13.11
N CYS A 64 3.54 -17.24 -13.49
CA CYS A 64 4.67 -16.32 -13.69
C CYS A 64 5.49 -16.13 -12.41
N THR A 65 6.82 -16.27 -12.53
CA THR A 65 7.78 -16.16 -11.41
C THR A 65 8.32 -14.75 -11.19
N HIS A 66 7.89 -13.77 -11.99
CA HIS A 66 8.22 -12.36 -11.79
C HIS A 66 7.22 -11.67 -10.85
N TYR A 67 7.68 -10.63 -10.16
CA TYR A 67 6.85 -9.80 -9.28
C TYR A 67 6.27 -8.56 -9.99
N GLN A 68 6.88 -8.15 -11.11
CA GLN A 68 6.44 -7.00 -11.89
C GLN A 68 5.05 -7.25 -12.51
N CYS A 69 4.12 -6.32 -12.32
CA CYS A 69 2.82 -6.35 -12.98
C CYS A 69 2.84 -5.56 -14.29
N PHE A 70 1.88 -5.87 -15.18
CA PHE A 70 1.55 -5.05 -16.35
C PHE A 70 0.11 -4.53 -16.22
N ASP A 71 -0.29 -3.60 -17.08
CA ASP A 71 -1.65 -3.08 -17.08
C ASP A 71 -2.59 -3.98 -17.87
N ALA A 72 -3.67 -4.45 -17.23
CA ALA A 72 -4.63 -5.39 -17.81
C ALA A 72 -5.31 -4.80 -19.05
N THR A 73 -5.72 -3.53 -18.97
CA THR A 73 -6.40 -2.82 -20.05
C THR A 73 -5.49 -2.67 -21.26
N ALA A 74 -4.21 -2.32 -21.05
CA ALA A 74 -3.21 -2.23 -22.11
C ALA A 74 -2.96 -3.60 -22.77
N PHE A 75 -2.82 -4.66 -21.97
CA PHE A 75 -2.60 -6.01 -22.49
C PHE A 75 -3.79 -6.54 -23.30
N LEU A 76 -5.02 -6.39 -22.80
CA LEU A 76 -6.22 -6.80 -23.53
C LEU A 76 -6.38 -6.02 -24.83
N SER A 77 -6.15 -4.70 -24.80
CA SER A 77 -6.17 -3.84 -25.98
C SER A 77 -5.18 -4.31 -27.05
N ALA A 78 -3.95 -4.63 -26.66
CA ALA A 78 -2.92 -5.13 -27.57
C ALA A 78 -3.28 -6.51 -28.12
N THR A 79 -3.76 -7.41 -27.26
CA THR A 79 -4.05 -8.79 -27.65
C THR A 79 -5.32 -8.93 -28.48
N HIS A 80 -6.35 -8.12 -28.27
CA HIS A 80 -7.54 -8.09 -29.14
C HIS A 80 -7.18 -7.75 -30.60
N ARG A 81 -6.12 -6.96 -30.82
CA ARG A 81 -5.62 -6.63 -32.16
C ARG A 81 -4.87 -7.80 -32.79
N THR A 82 -4.07 -8.52 -32.01
CA THR A 82 -3.19 -9.59 -32.53
C THR A 82 -3.83 -10.97 -32.58
N ARG A 83 -4.73 -11.32 -31.65
CA ARG A 83 -5.38 -12.64 -31.55
C ARG A 83 -6.37 -12.97 -32.65
N ARG A 84 -6.72 -11.99 -33.50
CA ARG A 84 -7.49 -12.26 -34.72
C ARG A 84 -6.67 -13.02 -35.77
N ARG A 85 -5.35 -13.16 -35.57
CA ARG A 85 -4.47 -13.94 -36.43
C ARG A 85 -4.43 -15.40 -35.95
N PRO A 86 -4.76 -16.38 -36.81
CA PRO A 86 -4.62 -17.80 -36.48
C PRO A 86 -3.19 -18.17 -36.10
N GLY A 87 -3.01 -19.05 -35.11
CA GLY A 87 -1.71 -19.62 -34.74
C GLY A 87 -0.80 -18.75 -33.87
N VAL A 88 -1.25 -17.56 -33.43
CA VAL A 88 -0.47 -16.71 -32.52
C VAL A 88 -0.71 -17.11 -31.08
N ASN A 89 0.32 -17.63 -30.42
CA ASN A 89 0.33 -17.87 -28.97
C ASN A 89 0.44 -16.54 -28.21
N LEU A 90 -0.13 -16.51 -27.02
CA LEU A 90 0.00 -15.36 -26.12
C LEU A 90 1.20 -15.54 -25.24
N CYS A 91 2.00 -14.48 -25.13
CA CYS A 91 3.15 -14.44 -24.25
C CYS A 91 2.96 -13.38 -23.17
N CYS A 92 3.47 -13.64 -21.98
CA CYS A 92 3.55 -12.65 -20.92
C CYS A 92 4.46 -11.49 -21.36
N PRO A 93 4.07 -10.21 -21.23
CA PRO A 93 4.89 -9.08 -21.67
C PRO A 93 6.08 -8.77 -20.74
N ILE A 94 6.24 -9.54 -19.66
CA ILE A 94 7.32 -9.36 -18.67
C ILE A 94 8.36 -10.47 -18.77
N CYS A 95 7.93 -11.73 -18.89
CA CYS A 95 8.82 -12.88 -18.92
C CYS A 95 8.72 -13.74 -20.18
N GLU A 96 7.95 -13.30 -21.17
CA GLU A 96 7.81 -13.91 -22.50
C GLU A 96 7.30 -15.36 -22.52
N ARG A 97 6.90 -15.90 -21.37
CA ARG A 97 6.32 -17.23 -21.27
C ARG A 97 4.98 -17.31 -21.99
N ASN A 98 4.72 -18.44 -22.65
CA ASN A 98 3.40 -18.78 -23.19
C ASN A 98 2.35 -18.87 -22.06
N VAL A 99 1.22 -18.20 -22.24
CA VAL A 99 0.17 -18.05 -21.24
C VAL A 99 -1.21 -18.17 -21.88
N ASN A 100 -2.23 -18.51 -21.08
CA ASN A 100 -3.63 -18.40 -21.50
C ASN A 100 -4.23 -17.11 -20.93
N GLN A 101 -5.12 -16.43 -21.67
CA GLN A 101 -5.81 -15.25 -21.12
C GLN A 101 -6.57 -15.56 -19.84
N GLN A 102 -7.12 -16.77 -19.72
CA GLN A 102 -7.90 -17.20 -18.56
C GLN A 102 -7.07 -17.26 -17.26
N ASP A 103 -5.74 -17.37 -17.39
CA ASP A 103 -4.82 -17.36 -16.26
C ASP A 103 -4.44 -15.94 -15.81
N MET A 104 -4.93 -14.91 -16.49
CA MET A 104 -4.71 -13.52 -16.10
C MET A 104 -5.52 -13.19 -14.84
N VAL A 105 -4.86 -12.59 -13.86
CA VAL A 105 -5.43 -12.19 -12.58
C VAL A 105 -5.03 -10.77 -12.23
N ILE A 106 -5.88 -10.08 -11.47
CA ILE A 106 -5.56 -8.79 -10.87
C ILE A 106 -4.79 -9.01 -9.57
N ASP A 107 -3.64 -8.37 -9.42
CA ASP A 107 -2.77 -8.47 -8.25
C ASP A 107 -3.13 -7.40 -7.22
N LEU A 108 -3.82 -7.79 -6.13
CA LEU A 108 -4.25 -6.83 -5.11
C LEU A 108 -3.10 -6.33 -4.21
N TYR A 109 -1.97 -7.04 -4.18
CA TYR A 109 -0.78 -6.54 -3.49
C TYR A 109 -0.17 -5.37 -4.26
N PHE A 110 -0.07 -5.49 -5.59
CA PHE A 110 0.41 -4.40 -6.43
C PHE A 110 -0.58 -3.23 -6.51
N ASP A 111 -1.89 -3.49 -6.49
CA ASP A 111 -2.93 -2.46 -6.38
C ASP A 111 -2.78 -1.62 -5.10
N ASP A 112 -2.48 -2.26 -3.96
CA ASP A 112 -2.21 -1.56 -2.70
C ASP A 112 -0.98 -0.64 -2.79
N ILE A 113 0.10 -1.09 -3.47
CA ILE A 113 1.28 -0.24 -3.75
C ILE A 113 0.88 1.00 -4.56
N LEU A 114 0.11 0.82 -5.64
CA LEU A 114 -0.30 1.91 -6.53
C LEU A 114 -1.18 2.94 -5.81
N ARG A 115 -2.05 2.50 -4.90
CA ARG A 115 -2.91 3.39 -4.11
C ARG A 115 -2.16 4.17 -3.04
N ARG A 116 -1.10 3.59 -2.48
CA ARG A 116 -0.31 4.22 -1.41
C ARG A 116 0.79 5.14 -1.91
N THR A 117 1.18 5.01 -3.17
CA THR A 117 2.22 5.84 -3.78
C THR A 117 1.61 6.98 -4.59
N PRO A 118 2.24 8.16 -4.63
CA PRO A 118 1.78 9.28 -5.44
C PRO A 118 1.98 8.97 -6.93
N ALA A 119 1.20 9.64 -7.79
CA ALA A 119 1.25 9.45 -9.25
C ALA A 119 2.61 9.79 -9.89
N THR A 120 3.41 10.64 -9.23
CA THR A 120 4.76 11.01 -9.69
C THR A 120 5.79 9.90 -9.46
N MET A 121 5.48 8.90 -8.64
CA MET A 121 6.40 7.83 -8.31
C MET A 121 6.46 6.76 -9.40
N GLY A 122 7.68 6.42 -9.81
CA GLY A 122 7.94 5.45 -10.88
C GLY A 122 8.34 4.06 -10.41
N GLU A 123 8.85 3.91 -9.19
CA GLU A 123 9.42 2.65 -8.70
C GLU A 123 9.31 2.47 -7.19
N VAL A 124 9.34 1.23 -6.73
CA VAL A 124 9.44 0.83 -5.31
C VAL A 124 10.41 -0.34 -5.14
N TYR A 125 10.88 -0.56 -3.92
CA TYR A 125 11.72 -1.70 -3.55
C TYR A 125 10.92 -2.74 -2.76
N LEU A 126 10.87 -3.96 -3.29
CA LEU A 126 10.31 -5.15 -2.66
C LEU A 126 11.39 -5.90 -1.88
N GLN A 127 11.06 -6.34 -0.67
CA GLN A 127 11.96 -7.03 0.25
C GLN A 127 11.55 -8.50 0.48
N ALA A 128 12.49 -9.33 0.92
CA ALA A 128 12.29 -10.77 1.17
C ALA A 128 11.22 -11.11 2.23
N ASN A 129 10.92 -10.18 3.13
CA ASN A 129 9.84 -10.30 4.11
C ASN A 129 8.44 -9.96 3.52
N GLY A 130 8.36 -9.70 2.21
CA GLY A 130 7.14 -9.31 1.51
C GLY A 130 6.69 -7.87 1.79
N GLU A 131 7.51 -7.07 2.47
CA GLU A 131 7.33 -5.64 2.63
C GLU A 131 7.87 -4.90 1.40
N TRP A 132 7.35 -3.71 1.17
CA TRP A 132 7.83 -2.83 0.10
C TRP A 132 8.02 -1.43 0.65
N ARG A 133 8.95 -0.68 0.06
CA ARG A 133 9.23 0.71 0.43
C ARG A 133 9.70 1.54 -0.74
N THR A 134 9.54 2.84 -0.65
CA THR A 134 10.08 3.79 -1.62
C THR A 134 11.56 4.06 -1.33
N ARG A 135 12.25 4.70 -2.29
CA ARG A 135 13.68 5.02 -2.17
C ARG A 135 13.98 5.95 -0.99
N ASP A 136 13.10 6.92 -0.78
CA ASP A 136 13.12 7.86 0.34
C ASP A 136 12.52 7.29 1.64
N GLY A 137 11.88 6.11 1.58
CA GLY A 137 11.24 5.46 2.73
C GLY A 137 9.96 6.13 3.23
N HIS A 138 9.47 7.18 2.55
CA HIS A 138 8.28 7.92 2.95
C HIS A 138 6.99 7.10 2.76
N PHE A 139 6.97 6.20 1.78
CA PHE A 139 5.86 5.26 1.60
C PHE A 139 6.37 3.82 1.76
N THR A 140 5.58 3.01 2.46
CA THR A 140 5.93 1.63 2.81
C THR A 140 4.67 0.79 2.96
N SER A 141 4.82 -0.54 2.92
CA SER A 141 3.78 -1.47 3.33
C SER A 141 3.34 -1.18 4.77
N LEU A 142 2.02 -1.14 5.02
CA LEU A 142 1.53 -1.11 6.39
C LEU A 142 1.94 -2.40 7.09
N LYS A 143 2.59 -2.29 8.24
CA LYS A 143 2.79 -3.41 9.15
C LYS A 143 1.45 -4.05 9.58
N ASP A 144 0.34 -3.29 9.47
CA ASP A 144 -1.02 -3.66 9.90
C ASP A 144 -2.06 -3.81 8.76
N ALA A 145 -1.64 -4.07 7.50
CA ALA A 145 -2.55 -4.19 6.35
C ALA A 145 -3.66 -5.27 6.45
N ILE A 146 -3.69 -6.07 7.53
CA ILE A 146 -4.73 -7.06 7.84
C ILE A 146 -6.12 -6.43 7.98
N ARG A 147 -6.23 -5.13 8.31
CA ARG A 147 -7.54 -4.47 8.50
C ARG A 147 -8.27 -4.08 7.22
N ILE A 148 -7.59 -3.89 6.09
CA ILE A 148 -8.23 -3.35 4.88
C ILE A 148 -8.89 -4.44 4.03
N THR A 149 -8.37 -5.68 4.03
CA THR A 149 -8.96 -6.79 3.27
C THR A 149 -10.30 -7.30 3.79
N VAL A 150 -10.75 -6.90 4.98
CA VAL A 150 -12.08 -7.26 5.52
C VAL A 150 -13.18 -6.35 4.94
N SER A 151 -12.84 -5.20 4.34
CA SER A 151 -13.83 -4.22 3.88
C SER A 151 -14.26 -4.35 2.41
N TYR A 152 -13.71 -5.31 1.64
CA TYR A 152 -14.05 -5.49 0.22
C TYR A 152 -15.17 -6.53 -0.03
N THR A 153 -15.70 -7.19 1.00
CA THR A 153 -16.77 -8.19 0.83
C THR A 153 -18.19 -7.63 0.82
N ASP A 154 -18.41 -6.32 1.00
CA ASP A 154 -19.76 -5.76 0.92
C ASP A 154 -19.84 -4.68 -0.16
N GLY A 155 -20.64 -4.98 -1.20
CA GLY A 155 -21.11 -4.02 -2.19
C GLY A 155 -22.00 -2.94 -1.60
N PRO A 156 -22.47 -2.00 -2.44
CA PRO A 156 -22.21 -0.58 -2.30
C PRO A 156 -23.22 0.12 -1.39
N ASN A 157 -22.73 1.00 -0.53
CA ASN A 157 -23.48 2.22 -0.24
C ASN A 157 -22.52 3.41 -0.13
N ALA A 158 -22.57 4.25 -1.16
CA ALA A 158 -21.91 5.54 -1.17
C ALA A 158 -22.75 6.51 -0.32
N SER A 159 -22.20 6.94 0.80
CA SER A 159 -22.50 8.28 1.29
C SER A 159 -21.33 8.83 2.11
N ASN A 160 -20.71 9.85 1.51
CA ASN A 160 -20.09 11.00 2.15
C ASN A 160 -18.85 10.75 3.03
N LEU A 161 -17.69 10.94 2.41
CA LEU A 161 -16.59 11.70 3.03
C LEU A 161 -15.87 12.49 1.94
N ALA A 162 -16.46 13.61 1.55
CA ALA A 162 -15.66 14.74 1.10
C ALA A 162 -15.05 15.41 2.35
N PRO A 163 -13.79 15.86 2.30
CA PRO A 163 -13.22 16.67 3.36
C PRO A 163 -13.78 18.09 3.20
N ASN A 164 -14.43 18.63 4.22
CA ASN A 164 -14.57 20.08 4.28
C ASN A 164 -14.21 20.62 5.66
N SER A 165 -13.21 21.49 5.59
CA SER A 165 -12.83 22.48 6.57
C SER A 165 -14.03 23.32 7.01
N GLN A 166 -14.13 23.57 8.32
CA GLN A 166 -14.49 24.85 8.94
C GLN A 166 -14.76 24.58 10.43
N ASN A 167 -13.80 24.90 11.29
CA ASN A 167 -14.12 25.17 12.69
C ASN A 167 -13.85 26.66 12.92
N THR A 168 -14.88 27.47 12.68
CA THR A 168 -14.96 28.86 13.11
C THR A 168 -15.42 28.89 14.56
N ASN A 169 -14.61 29.51 15.41
CA ASN A 169 -14.85 29.77 16.83
C ASN A 169 -16.21 30.43 17.10
N PRO A 170 -16.87 30.12 18.24
CA PRO A 170 -17.80 31.05 18.89
C PRO A 170 -17.07 31.96 19.90
N GLU A 171 -17.48 33.23 19.94
CA GLU A 171 -17.06 34.31 20.85
C GLU A 171 -17.30 34.00 22.36
N PRO A 172 -16.60 34.71 23.27
CA PRO A 172 -16.60 34.44 24.71
C PRO A 172 -17.76 35.14 25.43
N ASN A 173 -18.42 34.44 26.35
CA ASN A 173 -19.37 35.07 27.28
C ASN A 173 -18.60 35.55 28.53
N PRO A 174 -18.76 36.81 28.98
CA PRO A 174 -18.06 37.35 30.13
C PRO A 174 -18.75 36.86 31.41
N HIS A 175 -18.01 36.91 32.52
CA HIS A 175 -18.38 36.42 33.85
C HIS A 175 -18.08 34.92 34.09
N ASP A 176 -16.81 34.58 34.32
CA ASP A 176 -16.45 34.13 35.66
C ASP A 176 -14.94 34.22 35.94
N ASN A 177 -14.61 34.58 37.17
CA ASN A 177 -13.28 34.91 37.63
C ASN A 177 -12.58 33.70 38.30
N GLY A 178 -11.30 33.49 37.99
CA GLY A 178 -10.31 33.05 38.97
C GLY A 178 -9.81 31.60 38.91
N GLY A 179 -8.50 31.43 39.12
CA GLY A 179 -7.87 30.18 39.58
C GLY A 179 -7.03 29.47 38.52
N LEU A 180 -5.78 29.87 38.32
CA LEU A 180 -4.59 29.28 38.96
C LEU A 180 -4.33 27.81 38.58
N VAL A 181 -3.32 27.68 37.71
CA VAL A 181 -2.49 26.51 37.38
C VAL A 181 -2.34 25.48 38.51
N PHE A 182 -3.06 24.37 38.41
CA PHE A 182 -2.83 23.17 39.22
C PHE A 182 -1.61 22.40 38.68
N PHE A 183 -0.41 22.85 39.05
CA PHE A 183 0.75 21.97 39.15
C PHE A 183 0.59 21.08 40.39
N SER A 184 0.81 19.78 40.21
CA SER A 184 0.68 18.73 41.22
C SER A 184 1.46 19.02 42.52
N ILE A 185 0.73 19.40 43.58
CA ILE A 185 1.27 19.71 44.93
C ILE A 185 1.84 18.46 45.62
N ILE A 186 1.47 17.26 45.18
CA ILE A 186 1.94 16.01 45.79
C ILE A 186 3.45 15.80 45.51
N GLY A 187 3.98 16.30 44.39
CA GLY A 187 5.42 16.20 44.08
C GLY A 187 6.30 17.17 44.88
N PHE A 188 5.78 18.36 45.19
CA PHE A 188 6.59 19.42 45.82
C PHE A 188 6.81 19.18 47.33
N ILE A 189 5.84 18.58 48.01
CA ILE A 189 5.96 18.27 49.46
C ILE A 189 7.00 17.16 49.69
N TRP A 190 7.06 16.15 48.82
CA TRP A 190 8.10 15.12 48.89
C TRP A 190 9.49 15.67 48.55
N PHE A 191 9.58 16.57 47.58
CA PHE A 191 10.84 17.19 47.18
C PHE A 191 11.43 18.10 48.28
N VAL A 192 10.61 18.94 48.90
CA VAL A 192 11.06 19.82 50.00
C VAL A 192 11.40 19.01 51.26
N SER A 193 10.65 17.94 51.58
CA SER A 193 10.93 17.06 52.72
C SER A 193 12.23 16.26 52.54
N ALA A 194 12.54 15.82 51.31
CA ALA A 194 13.80 15.14 51.00
C ALA A 194 15.03 16.07 51.14
N ILE A 195 14.91 17.33 50.68
CA ILE A 195 15.99 18.33 50.81
C ILE A 195 16.21 18.70 52.28
N TYR A 196 15.15 18.88 53.07
CA TYR A 196 15.28 19.20 54.50
C TYR A 196 15.95 18.06 55.30
N ARG A 197 15.64 16.80 54.98
CA ARG A 197 16.29 15.64 55.62
C ARG A 197 17.77 15.48 55.23
N LEU A 198 18.13 15.85 53.99
CA LEU A 198 19.52 15.81 53.53
C LEU A 198 20.37 16.93 54.17
N PHE A 199 19.82 18.14 54.30
CA PHE A 199 20.50 19.26 54.95
C PHE A 199 20.67 19.06 56.46
N HIS A 200 19.70 18.42 57.13
CA HIS A 200 19.80 18.17 58.57
C HIS A 200 20.75 17.01 58.95
N TYR A 201 21.06 16.12 58.00
CA TYR A 201 22.05 15.06 58.17
C TYR A 201 23.50 15.59 58.05
N PHE A 202 23.73 16.59 57.19
CA PHE A 202 25.04 17.21 56.98
C PHE A 202 25.45 18.24 58.06
N ASN A 203 24.52 18.67 58.92
CA ASN A 203 24.80 19.55 60.07
C ASN A 203 24.96 18.78 61.40
N TRP A 204 25.04 17.45 61.37
CA TRP A 204 25.33 16.58 62.53
C TRP A 204 26.52 15.63 62.25
N ILE A 205 27.54 16.12 61.55
CA ILE A 205 28.89 15.53 61.48
C ILE A 205 29.89 16.68 61.43
#